data_AF-A0A1H3SGR9-F1
#
_entry.id   AF-A0A1H3SGR9-F1
#
_cell.length_a   1.000
_cell.length_b   1.000
_cell.length_c   1.000
_cell.angle_alpha   90.00
_cell.angle_beta   90.00
_cell.angle_gamma   90.00
#
_symmetry.space_group_name_H-M   'P 1'
#
loop_
_entity.id
_entity.type
_entity.pdbx_description
1 polymer ?
#
loop_
_entity_poly.entity_id
_entity_poly.type
_entity_poly.pdbx_seq_one_letter_code
_entity_poly.pdbx_strand_id
1 'polypeptide(L)' 'MKKILWAFVGTILIFFFSLIAITPLIMNIGYSSVEGSYHAVTHAILLSLIFIVIVCTIMILEEINKIKK' A
#
# COMPACT_ATOMS: atom_id res chain seq x y z
N MET A 1 17.99 -7.82 -14.79
CA MET A 1 16.97 -8.67 -14.15
C MET A 1 16.97 -8.58 -12.61
N LYS A 2 18.12 -8.66 -11.92
CA LYS A 2 18.17 -8.58 -10.44
C LYS A 2 17.45 -7.36 -9.84
N LYS A 3 17.60 -6.16 -10.42
CA LYS A 3 16.96 -4.93 -9.93
C LYS A 3 15.42 -4.97 -9.99
N ILE A 4 14.86 -5.53 -11.07
CA ILE A 4 13.41 -5.71 -11.23
C ILE A 4 12.87 -6.72 -10.20
N LEU A 5 13.62 -7.80 -9.93
CA LEU A 5 13.24 -8.76 -8.90
C LEU A 5 13.23 -8.11 -7.51
N TRP A 6 14.24 -7.31 -7.18
CA TRP A 6 14.29 -6.56 -5.92
C TRP A 6 13.17 -5.52 -5.81
N ALA A 7 12.85 -4.81 -6.91
CA ALA A 7 11.73 -3.87 -6.93
C ALA A 7 10.40 -4.60 -6.69
N PHE A 8 10.19 -5.73 -7.34
CA PHE A 8 9.00 -6.56 -7.15
C PHE A 8 8.85 -7.05 -5.70
N VAL A 9 9.93 -7.57 -5.11
CA VAL A 9 9.96 -7.97 -3.69
C VAL A 9 9.68 -6.77 -2.77
N GLY A 10 10.26 -5.60 -3.08
CA GLY A 10 9.99 -4.36 -2.34
C GLY A 10 8.52 -3.95 -2.39
N THR A 11 7.90 -3.97 -3.57
CA THR A 11 6.47 -3.66 -3.72
C THR A 11 5.58 -4.64 -2.95
N ILE A 12 5.91 -5.94 -2.95
CA ILE A 12 5.19 -6.95 -2.17
C ILE A 12 5.29 -6.65 -0.67
N LEU A 13 6.49 -6.35 -0.17
CA LEU A 13 6.69 -6.01 1.23
C LEU A 13 5.92 -4.75 1.64
N ILE A 14 5.94 -3.71 0.81
CA ILE A 14 5.17 -2.47 1.04
C ILE A 14 3.67 -2.78 1.04
N PHE A 15 3.19 -3.66 0.17
CA PHE A 15 1.78 -4.06 0.15
C PHE A 15 1.34 -4.74 1.44
N PHE A 16 2.09 -5.74 1.92
CA PHE A 16 1.76 -6.41 3.17
C PHE A 16 1.89 -5.48 4.38
N PHE A 17 2.90 -4.62 4.40
CA PHE A 17 3.05 -3.61 5.45
C PHE A 17 1.86 -2.64 5.48
N SER A 18 1.42 -2.17 4.31
CA SER A 18 0.25 -1.29 4.17
C SER A 18 -1.02 -1.98 4.66
N LEU A 19 -1.23 -3.25 4.28
CA LEU A 19 -2.38 -4.03 4.75
C LEU A 19 -2.38 -4.17 6.27
N ILE A 20 -1.25 -4.53 6.88
CA ILE A 20 -1.14 -4.70 8.34
C ILE A 20 -1.43 -3.37 9.06
N ALA A 21 -0.96 -2.25 8.53
CA ALA A 21 -1.19 -0.92 9.11
C ALA A 21 -2.65 -0.44 8.94
N ILE A 22 -3.26 -0.69 7.78
CA ILE A 22 -4.57 -0.14 7.40
C ILE A 22 -5.74 -1.00 7.91
N THR A 23 -5.56 -2.33 7.98
CA THR A 23 -6.60 -3.27 8.44
C THR A 23 -7.20 -2.91 9.82
N PRO A 24 -6.40 -2.70 10.89
CA PRO A 24 -6.97 -2.33 12.20
C PRO A 24 -7.66 -0.96 12.18
N LEU A 25 -7.19 -0.04 11.32
CA LEU A 25 -7.77 1.28 11.12
C LEU A 25 -9.19 1.19 10.58
N ILE A 26 -9.43 0.30 9.62
CA ILE A 26 -10.74 0.11 8.97
C ILE A 26 -11.69 -0.69 9.85
N MET A 27 -11.19 -1.71 10.55
CA MET A 27 -11.99 -2.50 11.48
C MET A 27 -12.60 -1.63 12.60
N ASN A 28 -11.92 -0.55 13.01
CA ASN A 28 -12.42 0.42 13.98
C ASN A 28 -13.49 1.40 13.45
N ILE A 29 -13.75 1.45 12.13
CA ILE A 29 -14.68 2.41 11.50
C ILE A 29 -16.14 1.90 11.49
N GLY A 30 -16.42 0.71 12.02
CA GLY A 30 -17.79 0.24 12.25
C GLY A 30 -18.29 -0.82 11.27
N TYR A 31 -17.39 -1.57 10.63
CA TYR A 31 -17.72 -2.74 9.81
C TYR A 31 -18.04 -3.99 10.66
N SER A 32 -18.95 -3.87 11.64
CA SER A 32 -19.31 -4.96 12.57
C SER A 32 -20.39 -5.92 12.03
N SER A 33 -21.07 -5.57 10.94
CA SER A 33 -22.03 -6.43 10.23
C SER A 33 -21.32 -7.39 9.26
N VAL A 34 -21.88 -8.58 9.05
CA VAL A 34 -21.43 -9.55 8.03
C VAL A 34 -21.35 -8.94 6.63
N GLU A 35 -22.26 -8.03 6.28
CA GLU A 35 -22.23 -7.28 5.02
C GLU A 35 -21.15 -6.19 5.04
N GLY A 36 -20.94 -5.58 6.21
CA GLY A 36 -19.86 -4.62 6.44
C GLY A 36 -18.47 -5.25 6.26
N SER A 37 -18.29 -6.52 6.65
CA SER A 37 -17.00 -7.22 6.53
C SER A 37 -16.49 -7.28 5.08
N TYR A 38 -17.37 -7.43 4.08
CA TYR A 38 -16.97 -7.45 2.67
C TYR A 38 -16.53 -6.06 2.18
N HIS A 39 -17.20 -5.02 2.65
CA HIS A 39 -16.81 -3.64 2.36
C HIS A 39 -15.51 -3.25 3.07
N ALA A 40 -15.28 -3.74 4.30
CA ALA A 40 -14.04 -3.52 5.05
C ALA A 40 -12.81 -4.04 4.30
N VAL A 41 -12.87 -5.28 3.81
CA VAL A 41 -11.78 -5.89 3.03
C VAL A 41 -11.52 -5.10 1.75
N THR A 42 -12.59 -4.74 1.04
CA THR A 42 -12.46 -3.97 -0.22
C THR A 42 -11.85 -2.60 0.03
N HIS A 43 -12.27 -1.90 1.08
CA HIS A 43 -11.70 -0.61 1.47
C HIS A 43 -10.26 -0.72 1.97
N ALA A 44 -9.90 -1.81 2.65
CA ALA A 44 -8.52 -2.08 3.08
C ALA A 44 -7.57 -2.25 1.90
N ILE A 45 -8.01 -3.01 0.89
CA ILE A 45 -7.24 -3.20 -0.33
C ILE A 45 -7.12 -1.88 -1.10
N LEU A 46 -8.22 -1.13 -1.27
CA LEU A 46 -8.22 0.17 -1.95
C LEU A 46 -7.27 1.17 -1.28
N LEU A 47 -7.35 1.33 0.04
CA LEU A 47 -6.48 2.23 0.77
C LEU A 47 -5.01 1.77 0.74
N SER A 48 -4.77 0.46 0.80
CA SER A 48 -3.42 -0.10 0.64
C SER A 48 -2.84 0.20 -0.75
N LEU A 49 -3.64 0.06 -1.81
CA LEU A 49 -3.24 0.40 -3.18
C LEU A 49 -2.90 1.89 -3.33
N ILE A 50 -3.73 2.78 -2.80
CA ILE A 50 -3.48 4.22 -2.82
C ILE A 50 -2.16 4.54 -2.11
N PHE A 51 -1.94 3.95 -0.93
CA PHE A 51 -0.71 4.16 -0.17
C PHE A 51 0.53 3.70 -0.95
N ILE A 52 0.46 2.52 -1.59
CA ILE A 52 1.56 2.00 -2.43
C ILE A 52 1.86 2.95 -3.59
N VAL A 53 0.84 3.44 -4.29
CA VAL A 53 1.03 4.37 -5.42
C VAL A 53 1.71 5.66 -4.95
N ILE A 54 1.30 6.21 -3.80
CA ILE A 54 1.93 7.40 -3.21
C ILE A 54 3.40 7.13 -2.88
N VAL A 55 3.70 6.03 -2.17
CA VAL A 55 5.08 5.67 -1.79
C VAL A 55 5.96 5.48 -3.03
N CYS A 56 5.49 4.72 -4.03
CA CYS A 56 6.21 4.53 -5.28
C CYS A 56 6.46 5.86 -6.00
N THR A 57 5.47 6.75 -6.03
CA THR A 57 5.60 8.08 -6.67
C THR A 57 6.65 8.93 -5.96
N ILE A 58 6.66 8.95 -4.62
CA ILE A 58 7.65 9.67 -3.83
C ILE A 58 9.06 9.12 -4.10
N MET A 59 9.23 7.79 -4.10
CA MET A 59 10.53 7.15 -4.39
C MET A 59 11.06 7.51 -5.78
N ILE A 60 10.18 7.49 -6.80
CA ILE A 60 10.54 7.87 -8.17
C ILE A 60 10.94 9.35 -8.22
N LEU A 61 10.16 10.23 -7.58
CA LEU A 61 10.43 11.66 -7.56
C LEU A 61 11.75 11.99 -6.84
N GLU A 62 12.05 11.29 -5.74
CA GLU A 62 13.29 11.42 -5.01
C GLU A 62 14.50 11.02 -5.86
N GLU A 63 14.40 9.91 -6.60
CA GLU A 63 15.45 9.45 -7.51
C GLU A 63 15.68 10.44 -8.67
N ILE A 64 14.60 10.97 -9.27
CA ILE A 64 14.70 12.01 -10.31
C ILE A 64 15.40 13.27 -9.76
N ASN A 65 15.05 13.70 -8.55
CA ASN A 65 15.67 14.87 -7.92
C ASN A 65 17.15 14.63 -7.58
N LYS A 66 17.53 13.40 -7.20
CA LYS A 66 18.95 13.04 -7.00
C LYS A 66 19.76 13.08 -8.28
N ILE A 67 19.17 12.67 -9.42
CA ILE A 67 19.84 12.71 -10.73
C ILE A 67 19.98 14.15 -11.26
N LYS A 68 19.01 15.02 -10.95
CA LYS A 68 19.00 16.42 -11.41
C LYS A 68 19.98 17.33 -10.65
N LYS A 69 20.47 16.90 -9.49
CA LYS A 69 21.39 17.65 -8.63
C LYS A 69 22.83 17.22 -8.88
#